data_AF-A0A661LI60-F1
#
_entry.id   AF-A0A661LI60-F1
#
_cell.length_a   1.000
_cell.length_b   1.000
_cell.length_c   1.000
_cell.angle_alpha   90.00
_cell.angle_beta   90.00
_cell.angle_gamma   90.00
#
_symmetry.space_group_name_H-M   'P 1'
#
loop_
_entity.id
_entity.type
_entity.pdbx_description
1 polymer ?
#
loop_
_entity_poly.entity_id
_entity_poly.type
_entity_poly.pdbx_seq_one_letter_code
_entity_poly.pdbx_strand_id
1 'polypeptide(L)'
;MAFYIRKYHGLEWGEFELEIITPLFLAGADTNKPELRATAIKGALRFWWRALHPNLPLAKLKEDESKIFGDAGDKTGKSRIKIMISRDLSYDGKSRENPLPHKVSKFTYPCFKPGETFSIKILGDKKIFWLFQIVTVLGGLGRRSRRGFGSIRIVRSNVIDGQDNISIEDVLNLVNKVSGARFRVEADKKIAQIANTGANYPHIRT
;
A
#
# COMPACT_ATOMS: atom_id res chain seq x y z
N MET A 1 -31.09 7.18 -0.46
CA MET A 1 -30.51 6.67 0.81
C MET A 1 -30.22 5.16 0.79
N ALA A 2 -31.11 4.30 0.26
CA ALA A 2 -30.93 2.84 0.24
C ALA A 2 -29.69 2.32 -0.53
N PHE A 3 -29.31 2.94 -1.64
CA PHE A 3 -28.13 2.54 -2.44
C PHE A 3 -26.80 2.72 -1.70
N TYR A 4 -26.69 3.73 -0.83
CA TYR A 4 -25.47 3.99 -0.05
C TYR A 4 -25.27 2.94 1.04
N ILE A 5 -26.35 2.50 1.69
CA ILE A 5 -26.32 1.47 2.75
C ILE A 5 -25.85 0.13 2.18
N ARG A 6 -26.32 -0.26 0.98
CA ARG A 6 -25.95 -1.54 0.34
C ARG A 6 -24.47 -1.60 -0.10
N LYS A 7 -23.87 -0.46 -0.44
CA LYS A 7 -22.48 -0.39 -0.96
C LYS A 7 -21.41 -0.62 0.11
N TYR A 8 -21.64 -0.10 1.31
CA TYR A 8 -20.73 -0.21 2.45
C TYR A 8 -21.11 -1.37 3.40
N HIS A 9 -22.08 -2.20 3.01
CA HIS A 9 -22.45 -3.39 3.77
C HIS A 9 -21.24 -4.32 3.96
N GLY A 10 -20.99 -4.72 5.21
CA GLY A 10 -19.87 -5.57 5.59
C GLY A 10 -18.49 -4.89 5.59
N LEU A 11 -18.43 -3.57 5.47
CA LEU A 11 -17.19 -2.81 5.63
C LEU A 11 -17.13 -2.20 7.03
N GLU A 12 -15.93 -2.18 7.61
CA GLU A 12 -15.65 -1.61 8.92
C GLU A 12 -14.48 -0.64 8.86
N TRP A 13 -14.32 0.18 9.90
CA TRP A 13 -13.17 1.06 10.04
C TRP A 13 -12.02 0.32 10.72
N GLY A 14 -10.94 0.11 9.97
CA GLY A 14 -9.65 -0.27 10.51
C GLY A 14 -8.82 0.96 10.87
N GLU A 15 -8.34 1.01 12.09
CA GLU A 15 -7.45 2.06 12.61
C GLU A 15 -6.01 1.55 12.65
N PHE A 16 -5.09 2.41 12.24
CA PHE A 16 -3.67 2.08 12.14
C PHE A 16 -2.85 3.24 12.70
N GLU A 17 -2.05 2.95 13.71
CA GLU A 17 -0.96 3.82 14.15
C GLU A 17 0.32 3.40 13.46
N LEU A 18 1.00 4.35 12.86
CA LEU A 18 2.11 4.13 11.93
C LEU A 18 3.34 4.93 12.39
N GLU A 19 4.50 4.35 12.14
CA GLU A 19 5.80 4.98 12.35
C GLU A 19 6.59 5.00 11.04
N ILE A 20 7.27 6.10 10.78
CA ILE A 20 8.18 6.25 9.65
C ILE A 20 9.51 5.57 9.99
N ILE A 21 9.92 4.57 9.21
CA ILE A 21 11.19 3.85 9.43
C ILE A 21 12.34 4.48 8.64
N THR A 22 12.05 4.99 7.45
CA THR A 22 13.04 5.64 6.57
C THR A 22 12.47 6.95 6.04
N PRO A 23 13.32 7.95 5.67
CA PRO A 23 12.83 9.27 5.27
C PRO A 23 11.69 9.20 4.26
N LEU A 24 10.58 9.87 4.56
CA LEU A 24 9.35 9.78 3.79
C LEU A 24 9.21 10.99 2.88
N PHE A 25 9.50 10.78 1.59
CA PHE A 25 9.37 11.81 0.56
C PHE A 25 7.97 11.80 -0.05
N LEU A 26 7.07 12.58 0.54
CA LEU A 26 5.75 12.87 -0.06
C LEU A 26 5.72 14.31 -0.55
N ALA A 27 4.93 14.59 -1.58
CA ALA A 27 4.79 15.93 -2.13
C ALA A 27 3.35 16.17 -2.59
N GLY A 28 2.90 17.41 -2.39
CA GLY A 28 1.61 17.94 -2.80
C GLY A 28 1.70 18.71 -4.11
N ALA A 29 0.85 19.73 -4.23
CA ALA A 29 1.02 20.75 -5.27
C ALA A 29 2.30 21.56 -5.06
N ASP A 30 2.62 21.86 -3.79
CA ASP A 30 3.93 22.38 -3.41
C ASP A 30 4.91 21.22 -3.23
N THR A 31 6.00 21.24 -4.01
CA THR A 31 7.05 20.21 -3.96
C THR A 31 8.12 20.50 -2.91
N ASN A 32 8.12 21.70 -2.33
CA ASN A 32 9.05 22.11 -1.27
C ASN A 32 8.54 21.78 0.14
N LYS A 33 7.26 21.41 0.28
CA LYS A 33 6.64 21.00 1.53
C LYS A 33 6.11 19.58 1.41
N PRO A 34 6.58 18.65 2.27
CA PRO A 34 6.04 17.31 2.25
C PRO A 34 4.62 17.30 2.81
N GLU A 35 3.75 16.49 2.19
CA GLU A 35 2.33 16.45 2.49
C GLU A 35 1.84 14.99 2.48
N LEU A 36 1.33 14.51 3.60
CA LEU A 36 0.67 13.21 3.67
C LEU A 36 -0.75 13.32 3.09
N ARG A 37 -1.04 12.50 2.08
CA ARG A 37 -2.36 12.47 1.45
C ARG A 37 -2.92 11.07 1.40
N ALA A 38 -4.22 10.95 1.64
CA ALA A 38 -4.96 9.71 1.46
C ALA A 38 -4.77 9.09 0.06
N THR A 39 -4.56 9.93 -0.96
CA THR A 39 -4.30 9.49 -2.34
C THR A 39 -3.02 8.70 -2.49
N ALA A 40 -1.96 9.05 -1.75
CA ALA A 40 -0.69 8.31 -1.80
C ALA A 40 -0.86 6.88 -1.27
N ILE A 41 -1.56 6.73 -0.15
CA ILE A 41 -1.88 5.43 0.46
C ILE A 41 -2.76 4.61 -0.48
N LYS A 42 -3.81 5.23 -1.02
CA LYS A 42 -4.72 4.57 -1.98
C LYS A 42 -3.99 4.09 -3.25
N GLY A 43 -3.03 4.88 -3.74
CA GLY A 43 -2.20 4.50 -4.88
C GLY A 43 -1.34 3.27 -4.59
N ALA A 44 -0.74 3.20 -3.39
CA ALA A 44 0.05 2.05 -2.96
C ALA A 44 -0.81 0.78 -2.82
N LEU A 45 -1.99 0.88 -2.19
CA LEU A 45 -2.96 -0.22 -2.12
C LEU A 45 -3.32 -0.73 -3.51
N ARG A 46 -3.68 0.17 -4.43
CA ARG A 46 -4.08 -0.16 -5.80
C ARG A 46 -2.94 -0.85 -6.57
N PHE A 47 -1.70 -0.38 -6.41
CA PHE A 47 -0.52 -1.00 -6.99
C PHE A 47 -0.32 -2.43 -6.49
N TRP A 48 -0.28 -2.63 -5.17
CA TRP A 48 -0.07 -3.95 -4.59
C TRP A 48 -1.22 -4.91 -4.89
N TRP A 49 -2.47 -4.43 -4.95
CA TRP A 49 -3.59 -5.26 -5.34
C TRP A 49 -3.39 -5.83 -6.75
N ARG A 50 -2.96 -5.02 -7.72
CA ARG A 50 -2.65 -5.51 -9.08
C ARG A 50 -1.50 -6.50 -9.08
N ALA A 51 -0.43 -6.23 -8.33
CA ALA A 51 0.74 -7.12 -8.24
C ALA A 51 0.39 -8.52 -7.69
N LEU A 52 -0.65 -8.60 -6.85
CA LEU A 52 -1.13 -9.86 -6.26
C LEU A 52 -2.19 -10.58 -7.12
N HIS A 53 -2.57 -10.02 -8.27
CA HIS A 53 -3.57 -10.60 -9.18
C HIS A 53 -3.03 -10.78 -10.61
N PRO A 54 -1.84 -11.36 -10.81
CA PRO A 54 -1.23 -11.41 -12.13
C PRO A 54 -1.99 -12.31 -13.14
N ASN A 55 -2.78 -13.28 -12.69
CA ASN A 55 -3.48 -14.19 -13.62
C ASN A 55 -4.78 -13.65 -14.18
N LEU A 56 -5.26 -12.49 -13.73
CA LEU A 56 -6.50 -11.95 -14.24
C LEU A 56 -6.29 -11.40 -15.66
N PRO A 57 -7.13 -11.78 -16.65
CA PRO A 57 -7.17 -11.09 -17.93
C PRO A 57 -7.33 -9.59 -17.72
N LEU A 58 -6.69 -8.76 -18.56
CA LEU A 58 -6.65 -7.31 -18.38
C LEU A 58 -8.05 -6.68 -18.16
N ALA A 59 -9.04 -7.13 -18.92
CA ALA A 59 -10.43 -6.68 -18.78
C ALA A 59 -10.99 -6.99 -17.38
N LYS A 60 -10.73 -8.18 -16.87
CA LYS A 60 -11.19 -8.63 -15.55
C LYS A 60 -10.44 -7.94 -14.42
N LEU A 61 -9.12 -7.78 -14.56
CA LEU A 61 -8.30 -7.02 -13.63
C LEU A 61 -8.82 -5.59 -13.48
N LYS A 62 -9.09 -4.90 -14.60
CA LYS A 62 -9.65 -3.54 -14.61
C LYS A 62 -11.03 -3.50 -13.97
N GLU A 63 -11.92 -4.44 -14.31
CA GLU A 63 -13.27 -4.52 -13.74
C GLU A 63 -13.23 -4.65 -12.21
N ASP A 64 -12.46 -5.60 -11.69
CA ASP A 64 -12.40 -5.88 -10.26
C ASP A 64 -11.66 -4.79 -9.48
N GLU A 65 -10.58 -4.22 -10.05
CA GLU A 65 -9.89 -3.04 -9.50
C GLU A 65 -10.87 -1.86 -9.36
N SER A 66 -11.65 -1.58 -10.40
CA SER A 66 -12.63 -0.50 -10.41
C SER A 66 -13.75 -0.71 -9.38
N LYS A 67 -14.18 -1.95 -9.11
CA LYS A 67 -15.18 -2.25 -8.06
C LYS A 67 -14.66 -1.93 -6.65
N ILE A 68 -13.35 -2.05 -6.43
CA ILE A 68 -12.71 -1.82 -5.14
C ILE A 68 -12.35 -0.34 -4.97
N PHE A 69 -11.55 0.18 -5.90
CA PHE A 69 -10.92 1.50 -5.80
C PHE A 69 -11.71 2.62 -6.49
N GLY A 70 -12.74 2.28 -7.28
CA GLY A 70 -13.48 3.21 -8.12
C GLY A 70 -12.78 3.51 -9.43
N ASP A 71 -13.55 4.05 -10.37
CA ASP A 71 -13.12 4.52 -11.68
C ASP A 71 -13.91 5.77 -12.07
N ALA A 72 -13.40 6.55 -13.02
CA ALA A 72 -14.04 7.76 -13.52
C ALA A 72 -15.20 7.47 -14.51
N GLY A 73 -15.40 6.21 -14.91
CA GLY A 73 -16.46 5.80 -15.81
C GLY A 73 -17.81 5.54 -15.12
N ASP A 74 -18.87 5.49 -15.92
CA ASP A 74 -20.26 5.43 -15.45
C ASP A 74 -20.65 4.11 -14.76
N LYS A 75 -19.89 3.03 -15.02
CA LYS A 75 -20.27 1.66 -14.63
C LYS A 75 -20.00 1.32 -13.15
N THR A 76 -18.94 1.86 -12.56
CA THR A 76 -18.40 1.36 -11.28
C THR A 76 -18.51 2.38 -10.15
N GLY A 77 -18.69 3.66 -10.50
CA GLY A 77 -18.91 4.75 -9.56
C GLY A 77 -17.79 4.92 -8.52
N LYS A 78 -18.12 5.58 -7.40
CA LYS A 78 -17.16 5.92 -6.33
C LYS A 78 -16.48 4.70 -5.70
N SER A 79 -15.24 4.86 -5.24
CA SER A 79 -14.52 3.87 -4.41
C SER A 79 -15.36 3.29 -3.27
N ARG A 80 -15.22 1.98 -2.99
CA ARG A 80 -15.76 1.36 -1.76
C ARG A 80 -14.85 1.60 -0.55
N ILE A 81 -13.58 1.88 -0.81
CA ILE A 81 -12.59 2.22 0.23
C ILE A 81 -12.62 3.73 0.50
N LYS A 82 -12.56 4.10 1.78
CA LYS A 82 -12.25 5.46 2.24
C LYS A 82 -11.02 5.44 3.12
N ILE A 83 -10.18 6.46 3.02
CA ILE A 83 -8.99 6.63 3.85
C ILE A 83 -9.08 8.00 4.49
N MET A 84 -8.89 8.05 5.80
CA MET A 84 -8.87 9.26 6.61
C MET A 84 -7.54 9.32 7.35
N ILE A 85 -6.94 10.50 7.42
CA ILE A 85 -5.80 10.77 8.29
C ILE A 85 -6.38 11.26 9.61
N SER A 86 -6.23 10.49 10.68
CA SER A 86 -6.76 10.83 12.02
C SER A 86 -5.74 11.59 12.86
N ARG A 87 -4.44 11.38 12.60
CA ARG A 87 -3.33 12.16 13.16
C ARG A 87 -2.34 12.40 12.04
N ASP A 88 -2.12 13.67 11.69
CA ASP A 88 -1.29 14.04 10.55
C ASP A 88 0.18 14.24 10.94
N LEU A 89 1.05 14.26 9.94
CA LEU A 89 2.46 14.61 10.07
C LEU A 89 2.62 16.13 9.88
N SER A 90 3.51 16.73 10.67
CA SER A 90 3.83 18.16 10.56
C SER A 90 5.26 18.35 10.11
N TYR A 91 5.44 19.03 8.98
CA TYR A 91 6.77 19.34 8.47
C TYR A 91 7.44 20.43 9.31
N ASP A 92 8.67 20.18 9.75
CA ASP A 92 9.44 21.12 10.59
C ASP A 92 10.09 22.29 9.83
N GLY A 93 9.81 22.42 8.53
CA GLY A 93 10.32 23.50 7.67
C GLY A 93 11.73 23.27 7.14
N LYS A 94 12.50 22.33 7.71
CA LYS A 94 13.95 22.20 7.46
C LYS A 94 14.42 20.79 7.13
N SER A 95 13.65 19.76 7.46
CA SER A 95 14.04 18.36 7.27
C SER A 95 14.16 18.02 5.80
N ARG A 96 15.38 17.65 5.38
CA ARG A 96 15.66 17.27 4.00
C ARG A 96 16.65 16.12 3.98
N GLU A 97 16.46 15.21 3.04
CA GLU A 97 17.30 14.02 2.92
C GLU A 97 17.75 13.75 1.48
N ASN A 98 18.92 13.15 1.35
CA ASN A 98 19.48 12.79 0.05
C ASN A 98 18.78 11.53 -0.48
N PRO A 99 18.07 11.59 -1.64
CA PRO A 99 17.34 10.45 -2.18
C PRO A 99 18.24 9.37 -2.80
N LEU A 100 19.56 9.57 -2.84
CA LEU A 100 20.56 8.67 -3.42
C LEU A 100 21.33 7.97 -2.29
N PRO A 101 20.91 6.78 -1.83
CA PRO A 101 21.51 6.15 -0.66
C PRO A 101 22.93 5.63 -0.93
N HIS A 102 23.28 5.41 -2.21
CA HIS A 102 24.60 4.93 -2.64
C HIS A 102 25.58 6.07 -2.99
N LYS A 103 25.19 7.34 -2.84
CA LYS A 103 26.02 8.48 -3.23
C LYS A 103 25.85 9.64 -2.27
N VAL A 104 26.95 10.09 -1.67
CA VAL A 104 26.96 11.34 -0.90
C VAL A 104 26.78 12.51 -1.88
N SER A 105 25.72 13.30 -1.70
CA SER A 105 25.34 14.41 -2.58
C SER A 105 24.69 15.53 -1.77
N LYS A 106 24.90 16.78 -2.19
CA LYS A 106 24.18 17.95 -1.64
C LYS A 106 22.72 18.05 -2.12
N PHE A 107 22.33 17.20 -3.08
CA PHE A 107 20.98 17.14 -3.61
C PHE A 107 20.02 16.47 -2.62
N THR A 108 19.04 17.21 -2.11
CA THR A 108 18.10 16.73 -1.08
C THR A 108 16.65 17.06 -1.41
N TYR A 109 15.73 16.25 -0.90
CA TYR A 109 14.29 16.51 -0.91
C TYR A 109 13.76 16.76 0.49
N PRO A 110 12.75 17.63 0.65
CA PRO A 110 12.06 17.76 1.93
C PRO A 110 11.34 16.44 2.27
N CYS A 111 11.32 16.09 3.55
CA CYS A 111 10.76 14.82 4.01
C CYS A 111 10.22 14.92 5.44
N PHE A 112 9.35 13.96 5.78
CA PHE A 112 9.11 13.60 7.18
C PHE A 112 10.22 12.66 7.66
N LYS A 113 10.68 12.86 8.90
CA LYS A 113 11.84 12.13 9.45
C LYS A 113 11.45 10.73 9.93
N PRO A 114 12.41 9.79 9.94
CA PRO A 114 12.28 8.54 10.68
C PRO A 114 11.92 8.80 12.16
N GLY A 115 11.11 7.90 12.73
CA GLY A 115 10.60 7.97 14.10
C GLY A 115 9.35 8.83 14.28
N GLU A 116 8.98 9.68 13.30
CA GLU A 116 7.71 10.38 13.35
C GLU A 116 6.53 9.41 13.19
N THR A 117 5.44 9.68 13.91
CA THR A 117 4.26 8.83 13.93
C THR A 117 3.03 9.55 13.39
N PHE A 118 2.14 8.80 12.76
CA PHE A 118 0.86 9.29 12.26
C PHE A 118 -0.21 8.21 12.37
N SER A 119 -1.47 8.58 12.21
CA SER A 119 -2.58 7.64 12.30
C SER A 119 -3.52 7.80 11.13
N ILE A 120 -3.99 6.67 10.63
CA ILE A 120 -4.98 6.61 9.56
C ILE A 120 -6.13 5.70 9.95
N LYS A 121 -7.29 5.94 9.35
CA LYS A 121 -8.43 5.02 9.33
C LYS A 121 -8.74 4.61 7.90
N ILE A 122 -8.94 3.33 7.67
CA ILE A 122 -9.34 2.78 6.37
C ILE A 122 -10.70 2.12 6.54
N LEU A 123 -11.69 2.56 5.77
CA LEU A 123 -12.96 1.85 5.61
C LEU A 123 -12.76 0.76 4.56
N GLY A 124 -12.91 -0.50 4.94
CA GLY A 124 -12.68 -1.64 4.07
C GLY A 124 -13.13 -2.95 4.70
N ASP A 125 -12.88 -4.05 3.98
CA ASP A 125 -12.98 -5.40 4.53
C ASP A 125 -11.60 -5.90 4.97
N LYS A 126 -11.54 -7.10 5.56
CA LYS A 126 -10.28 -7.72 6.00
C LYS A 126 -9.23 -7.83 4.91
N LYS A 127 -9.63 -8.02 3.64
CA LYS A 127 -8.67 -8.11 2.52
C LYS A 127 -7.99 -6.78 2.27
N ILE A 128 -8.70 -5.66 2.44
CA ILE A 128 -8.09 -4.32 2.35
C ILE A 128 -7.12 -4.08 3.51
N PHE A 129 -7.42 -4.55 4.71
CA PHE A 129 -6.50 -4.42 5.85
C PHE A 129 -5.23 -5.25 5.67
N TRP A 130 -5.36 -6.50 5.21
CA TRP A 130 -4.20 -7.33 4.85
C TRP A 130 -3.42 -6.74 3.67
N LEU A 131 -4.10 -6.18 2.68
CA LEU A 131 -3.43 -5.48 1.58
C LEU A 131 -2.65 -4.25 2.08
N PHE A 132 -3.17 -3.52 3.06
CA PHE A 132 -2.43 -2.42 3.69
C PHE A 132 -1.20 -2.93 4.45
N GLN A 133 -1.32 -4.04 5.17
CA GLN A 133 -0.18 -4.71 5.80
C GLN A 133 0.89 -5.12 4.77
N ILE A 134 0.49 -5.60 3.58
CA ILE A 134 1.44 -5.89 2.49
C ILE A 134 2.18 -4.63 2.04
N VAL A 135 1.48 -3.49 1.92
CA VAL A 135 2.12 -2.21 1.58
C VAL A 135 3.20 -1.84 2.58
N THR A 136 2.98 -2.06 3.89
CA THR A 136 3.95 -1.71 4.94
C THR A 136 5.11 -2.70 5.01
N VAL A 137 4.88 -3.98 4.72
CA VAL A 137 5.89 -5.04 4.83
C VAL A 137 6.79 -5.12 3.60
N LEU A 138 6.21 -5.08 2.39
CA LEU A 138 6.94 -5.30 1.14
C LEU A 138 7.18 -4.01 0.35
N GLY A 139 6.54 -2.92 0.75
CA GLY A 139 6.51 -1.67 0.00
C GLY A 139 7.00 -0.46 0.79
N GLY A 140 6.36 0.66 0.51
CA GLY A 140 6.65 1.96 1.11
C GLY A 140 5.81 3.04 0.42
N LEU A 141 5.74 4.21 1.04
CA LEU A 141 4.99 5.35 0.52
C LEU A 141 5.92 6.39 -0.11
N GLY A 142 5.36 7.13 -1.08
CA GLY A 142 6.04 8.28 -1.66
C GLY A 142 7.19 7.95 -2.61
N ARG A 143 8.02 8.96 -2.84
CA ARG A 143 9.09 8.90 -3.83
C ARG A 143 10.22 8.01 -3.32
N ARG A 144 10.87 7.30 -4.25
CA ARG A 144 12.02 6.43 -3.98
C ARG A 144 11.69 5.25 -3.05
N SER A 145 10.42 4.89 -2.89
CA SER A 145 10.01 3.71 -2.12
C SER A 145 10.64 2.41 -2.62
N ARG A 146 10.83 2.29 -3.94
CA ARG A 146 11.55 1.17 -4.58
C ARG A 146 13.07 1.21 -4.41
N ARG A 147 13.61 2.13 -3.60
CA ARG A 147 15.05 2.31 -3.33
C ARG A 147 15.32 2.50 -1.82
N GLY A 148 14.46 1.94 -0.98
CA GLY A 148 14.66 1.89 0.47
C GLY A 148 14.16 3.09 1.29
N PHE A 149 13.40 4.02 0.68
CA PHE A 149 12.81 5.16 1.40
C PHE A 149 11.31 5.00 1.65
N GLY A 150 10.73 5.80 2.53
CA GLY A 150 9.29 5.79 2.79
C GLY A 150 8.74 4.48 3.34
N SER A 151 9.60 3.60 3.86
CA SER A 151 9.21 2.44 4.65
C SER A 151 8.48 2.91 5.90
N ILE A 152 7.31 2.32 6.16
CA ILE A 152 6.47 2.61 7.33
C ILE A 152 6.13 1.31 8.05
N ARG A 153 5.97 1.38 9.37
CA ARG A 153 5.61 0.23 10.21
C ARG A 153 4.27 0.47 10.87
N ILE A 154 3.45 -0.58 10.96
CA ILE A 154 2.25 -0.60 11.78
C ILE A 154 2.65 -0.85 13.22
N VAL A 155 2.48 0.15 14.08
CA VAL A 155 2.76 0.08 15.51
C VAL A 155 1.58 -0.53 16.26
N ARG A 156 0.37 -0.12 15.89
CA ARG A 156 -0.88 -0.65 16.44
C ARG A 156 -1.97 -0.70 15.38
N SER A 157 -2.84 -1.70 15.49
CA SER A 157 -4.09 -1.76 14.75
C SER A 157 -5.17 -2.49 15.55
N ASN A 158 -6.43 -2.15 15.31
CA ASN A 158 -7.58 -2.85 15.89
C ASN A 158 -8.14 -3.96 14.98
N VAL A 159 -7.63 -4.09 13.74
CA VAL A 159 -8.20 -5.01 12.73
C VAL A 159 -7.21 -6.06 12.22
N ILE A 160 -5.93 -5.90 12.53
CA ILE A 160 -4.88 -6.86 12.21
C ILE A 160 -3.95 -7.00 13.40
N ASP A 161 -3.40 -8.20 13.58
CA ASP A 161 -2.38 -8.45 14.59
C ASP A 161 -1.06 -7.81 14.17
N GLY A 162 -0.32 -7.27 15.13
CA GLY A 162 1.05 -6.81 14.92
C GLY A 162 1.94 -7.99 14.53
N GLN A 163 2.90 -7.75 13.64
CA GLN A 163 3.91 -8.74 13.30
C GLN A 163 5.29 -8.12 13.43
N ASP A 164 5.94 -8.38 14.56
CA ASP A 164 7.38 -8.21 14.70
C ASP A 164 8.07 -9.47 14.19
N ASN A 165 9.21 -9.30 13.50
CA ASN A 165 10.00 -10.41 12.93
C ASN A 165 9.20 -11.31 11.96
N ILE A 166 8.71 -10.71 10.88
CA ILE A 166 7.96 -11.39 9.81
C ILE A 166 8.85 -12.41 9.08
N SER A 167 8.44 -13.69 9.10
CA SER A 167 9.06 -14.75 8.30
C SER A 167 8.57 -14.75 6.85
N ILE A 168 9.23 -15.51 5.97
CA ILE A 168 8.76 -15.65 4.59
C ILE A 168 7.41 -16.40 4.52
N GLU A 169 7.18 -17.33 5.44
CA GLU A 169 5.92 -18.05 5.59
C GLU A 169 4.78 -17.08 6.00
N ASP A 170 5.06 -16.11 6.87
CA ASP A 170 4.11 -15.06 7.22
C ASP A 170 3.76 -14.18 6.01
N VAL A 171 4.77 -13.79 5.22
CA VAL A 171 4.55 -13.04 3.97
C VAL A 171 3.70 -13.87 3.00
N LEU A 172 4.01 -15.15 2.82
CA LEU A 172 3.23 -16.04 1.95
C LEU A 172 1.76 -16.11 2.42
N ASN A 173 1.55 -16.33 3.71
CA ASN A 173 0.22 -16.39 4.30
C ASN A 173 -0.56 -15.08 4.07
N LEU A 174 0.10 -13.94 4.26
CA LEU A 174 -0.49 -12.62 4.03
C LEU A 174 -0.83 -12.38 2.56
N VAL A 175 0.09 -12.70 1.65
CA VAL A 175 -0.13 -12.63 0.19
C VAL A 175 -1.30 -13.51 -0.25
N ASN A 176 -1.40 -14.73 0.28
CA ASN A 176 -2.46 -15.68 -0.06
C ASN A 176 -3.82 -15.30 0.53
N LYS A 177 -3.85 -14.65 1.71
CA LYS A 177 -5.08 -14.06 2.29
C LYS A 177 -5.71 -13.02 1.36
N VAL A 178 -4.89 -12.23 0.65
CA VAL A 178 -5.38 -11.20 -0.29
C VAL A 178 -5.67 -11.78 -1.67
N SER A 179 -4.75 -12.60 -2.20
CA SER A 179 -4.80 -13.12 -3.57
C SER A 179 -5.66 -14.37 -3.75
N GLY A 180 -6.10 -15.02 -2.67
CA GLY A 180 -6.89 -16.27 -2.74
C GLY A 180 -6.04 -17.50 -3.05
N ALA A 181 -4.96 -17.71 -2.29
CA ALA A 181 -4.09 -18.89 -2.36
C ALA A 181 -3.45 -19.14 -3.73
N ARG A 182 -2.87 -18.10 -4.34
CA ARG A 182 -2.27 -18.17 -5.70
C ARG A 182 -0.74 -18.28 -5.69
N PHE A 183 -0.11 -18.18 -4.54
CA PHE A 183 1.34 -18.19 -4.38
C PHE A 183 1.80 -19.36 -3.50
N ARG A 184 3.03 -19.81 -3.70
CA ARG A 184 3.74 -20.82 -2.92
C ARG A 184 5.16 -20.35 -2.62
N VAL A 185 5.78 -20.92 -1.61
CA VAL A 185 7.23 -20.78 -1.41
C VAL A 185 7.94 -21.87 -2.20
N GLU A 186 8.96 -21.49 -2.97
CA GLU A 186 9.86 -22.40 -3.66
C GLU A 186 11.12 -22.68 -2.83
N ALA A 187 11.89 -23.69 -3.22
CA ALA A 187 13.01 -24.22 -2.44
C ALA A 187 14.10 -23.18 -2.10
N ASP A 188 14.19 -22.10 -2.89
CA ASP A 188 15.15 -21.01 -2.72
C ASP A 188 14.61 -19.83 -1.88
N LYS A 189 13.54 -20.06 -1.10
CA LYS A 189 12.84 -19.03 -0.32
C LYS A 189 12.35 -17.88 -1.21
N LYS A 190 11.84 -18.19 -2.40
CA LYS A 190 11.08 -17.25 -3.21
C LYS A 190 9.60 -17.54 -3.10
N ILE A 191 8.80 -16.47 -3.04
CA ILE A 191 7.35 -16.59 -3.20
C ILE A 191 7.06 -16.51 -4.69
N ALA A 192 6.68 -17.65 -5.26
CA ALA A 192 6.35 -17.78 -6.67
C ALA A 192 4.87 -18.10 -6.84
N GLN A 193 4.35 -17.81 -8.02
CA GLN A 193 2.98 -18.12 -8.35
C GLN A 193 2.80 -19.62 -8.66
N ILE A 194 1.68 -20.21 -8.24
CA ILE A 194 1.41 -21.65 -8.38
C ILE A 194 1.22 -22.09 -9.84
N ALA A 195 0.70 -21.22 -10.70
CA ALA A 195 0.38 -21.55 -12.09
C ALA A 195 0.96 -20.53 -13.08
N ASN A 196 1.46 -21.06 -14.20
CA ASN A 196 1.99 -20.24 -15.29
C ASN A 196 0.88 -19.35 -15.85
N THR A 197 1.18 -18.07 -16.00
CA THR A 197 0.16 -17.07 -16.27
C THR A 197 -0.07 -17.06 -17.78
N GLY A 198 -1.29 -17.28 -18.25
CA GLY A 198 -1.72 -16.85 -19.58
C GLY A 198 -1.82 -15.32 -19.67
N ALA A 199 -0.95 -14.60 -18.96
CA ALA A 199 -0.95 -13.15 -18.88
C ALA A 199 -0.54 -12.59 -20.25
N ASN A 200 -1.48 -11.94 -20.91
CA ASN A 200 -1.25 -11.18 -22.14
C ASN A 200 -0.60 -9.81 -21.85
N TYR A 201 0.30 -9.72 -20.87
CA TYR A 201 1.04 -8.51 -20.55
C TYR A 201 2.49 -8.86 -20.18
N PRO A 202 3.44 -7.91 -20.30
CA PRO A 202 4.86 -8.20 -20.13
C PRO A 202 5.18 -8.77 -18.75
N HIS A 203 5.87 -9.91 -18.72
CA HIS A 203 6.38 -10.56 -17.52
C HIS A 203 7.82 -11.00 -17.75
N ILE A 204 8.58 -11.15 -16.67
CA ILE A 204 9.93 -11.71 -16.73
C ILE A 204 9.77 -13.22 -16.91
N ARG A 205 10.30 -13.76 -18.01
CA ARG A 205 10.45 -15.22 -18.17
C ARG A 205 11.61 -15.63 -17.27
N THR A 206 11.28 -16.31 -16.17
CA THR A 206 12.25 -16.99 -15.30
C THR A 206 12.45 -18.42 -15.76
#